data_AF-A0A7X2MTZ7-F1
#
_entry.id   AF-A0A7X2MTZ7-F1
#
_cell.length_a   1.000
_cell.length_b   1.000
_cell.length_c   1.000
_cell.angle_alpha   90.00
_cell.angle_beta   90.00
_cell.angle_gamma   90.00
#
_symmetry.space_group_name_H-M   'P 1'
#
loop_
_entity.id
_entity.type
_entity.pdbx_description
1 polymer ?
#
loop_
_entity_poly.entity_id
_entity_poly.type
_entity_poly.pdbx_seq_one_letter_code
_entity_poly.pdbx_strand_id
1 'polypeptide(L)' 'MKIHLSADYQSEIWFYPVCDVNGRLTAVELVTQFVHESAPITLPQDLLLPQLDE' A
#
# COMPACT_ATOMS: atom_id res chain seq x y z
N MET A 1 5.83 20.30 -3.04
CA MET A 1 6.05 19.29 -4.08
C MET A 1 4.71 18.61 -4.29
N LYS A 2 3.96 18.95 -5.34
CA LYS A 2 2.68 18.28 -5.62
C LYS A 2 3.03 16.96 -6.30
N ILE A 3 2.98 15.87 -5.56
CA ILE A 3 3.19 14.53 -6.13
C ILE A 3 1.95 14.25 -6.98
N HIS A 4 2.11 14.15 -8.30
CA HIS A 4 1.04 13.68 -9.17
C HIS A 4 0.96 12.17 -9.00
N LEU A 5 0.23 11.78 -7.97
CA LEU A 5 0.26 10.44 -7.41
C LEU A 5 -0.11 9.35 -8.41
N SER A 6 -1.08 9.62 -9.28
CA SER A 6 -1.46 8.73 -10.38
C SER A 6 -0.50 8.73 -11.57
N ALA A 7 0.45 9.67 -11.65
CA ALA A 7 1.42 9.77 -12.74
C ALA A 7 2.72 9.01 -12.44
N ASP A 8 3.10 8.93 -11.15
CA ASP A 8 4.38 8.34 -10.74
C ASP A 8 4.23 6.99 -10.02
N TYR A 9 3.04 6.70 -9.48
CA TYR A 9 2.79 5.50 -8.66
C TYR A 9 1.58 4.70 -9.13
N GLN A 10 1.77 3.38 -9.20
CA GLN A 10 0.71 2.40 -9.43
C GLN A 10 0.25 1.79 -8.10
N SER A 11 -1.07 1.70 -7.90
CA SER A 11 -1.65 1.01 -6.74
C SER A 11 -1.59 -0.50 -6.93
N GLU A 12 -1.05 -1.20 -5.95
CA GLU A 12 -1.06 -2.67 -5.86
C GLU A 12 -1.81 -3.12 -4.61
N ILE A 13 -2.59 -4.19 -4.75
CA ILE A 13 -3.31 -4.80 -3.63
C ILE A 13 -2.47 -5.92 -3.05
N TRP A 14 -2.21 -5.83 -1.75
CA TRP A 14 -1.49 -6.81 -0.96
C TRP A 14 -2.41 -7.42 0.10
N PHE A 15 -2.20 -8.70 0.39
CA PHE A 15 -2.95 -9.43 1.40
C PHE A 15 -2.02 -9.92 2.49
N TYR A 16 -2.16 -9.37 3.71
CA TYR A 16 -1.43 -9.86 4.87
C TYR A 16 -2.25 -10.96 5.58
N PRO A 17 -1.69 -12.15 5.80
CA PRO A 17 -2.39 -13.23 6.47
C PRO A 17 -2.60 -12.91 7.95
N VAL A 18 -3.83 -13.10 8.44
CA VAL A 18 -4.17 -13.02 9.86
C VAL A 18 -4.36 -14.45 10.37
N CYS A 19 -3.39 -14.93 11.15
CA CYS A 19 -3.40 -16.26 11.73
C CYS A 19 -3.89 -16.23 13.18
N ASP A 20 -4.57 -17.30 13.60
CA ASP A 20 -4.84 -17.52 15.02
C ASP A 20 -3.55 -17.90 15.78
N VAL A 21 -3.66 -18.03 17.10
CA VAL A 21 -2.51 -18.39 17.97
C VAL A 21 -1.90 -19.75 17.65
N ASN A 22 -2.60 -20.62 16.91
CA ASN A 22 -2.11 -21.91 16.46
C ASN A 22 -1.48 -21.84 15.05
N GLY A 23 -1.38 -20.65 14.47
CA GLY A 23 -0.82 -20.43 13.14
C GLY A 23 -1.78 -20.76 12.00
N ARG A 24 -3.07 -21.01 12.27
CA ARG A 24 -4.06 -21.26 11.22
C ARG A 24 -4.52 -19.93 10.62
N LEU A 25 -4.50 -19.82 9.29
CA LEU A 25 -5.04 -18.66 8.59
C LEU A 25 -6.54 -18.51 8.87
N THR A 26 -6.95 -17.36 9.38
CA THR A 26 -8.35 -17.06 9.74
C THR A 26 -8.95 -15.92 8.91
N ALA A 27 -8.13 -14.96 8.50
CA ALA A 27 -8.53 -13.85 7.66
C ALA A 27 -7.32 -13.33 6.87
N VAL A 28 -7.58 -12.36 5.99
CA VAL A 28 -6.54 -11.55 5.36
C VAL A 28 -6.86 -10.07 5.57
N GLU A 29 -5.83 -9.28 5.86
CA GLU A 29 -5.91 -7.83 5.82
C GLU A 29 -5.58 -7.37 4.40
N LEU A 30 -6.51 -6.62 3.79
CA LEU A 30 -6.30 -6.01 2.49
C LEU A 30 -5.59 -4.67 2.70
N VAL A 31 -4.43 -4.52 2.08
CA VAL A 31 -3.62 -3.30 2.13
C VAL A 31 -3.35 -2.82 0.72
N THR A 32 -3.43 -1.51 0.49
CA THR A 32 -2.99 -0.90 -0.77
C THR A 32 -1.59 -0.35 -0.59
N GLN A 33 -0.69 -0.69 -1.51
CA GLN A 33 0.64 -0.11 -1.59
C GLN A 33 0.80 0.65 -2.91
N PHE A 34 1.62 1.69 -2.91
CA PHE A 34 1.88 2.51 -4.09
C PHE A 34 3.32 2.28 -4.54
N VAL A 35 3.49 1.65 -5.69
CA VAL A 35 4.81 1.30 -6.24
C VAL A 35 5.17 2.29 -7.34
N HIS A 36 6.36 2.89 -7.24
CA HIS A 36 6.84 3.81 -8.26
C HIS A 36 7.19 3.03 -9.54
N GLU A 37 6.81 3.55 -10.71
CA GLU A 37 6.97 2.80 -11.97
C GLU A 37 8.43 2.53 -12.36
N SER A 38 9.33 3.47 -12.05
CA SER A 38 10.72 3.44 -12.54
C SER A 38 11.78 3.32 -11.45
N ALA A 39 11.41 3.40 -10.18
CA ALA A 39 12.33 3.40 -9.05
C ALA A 39 11.89 2.35 -8.04
N PRO A 40 12.83 1.70 -7.31
CA PRO A 40 12.49 0.68 -6.31
C PRO A 40 11.99 1.33 -5.01
N ILE A 41 10.90 2.11 -5.13
CA ILE A 41 10.29 2.88 -4.06
C ILE A 41 8.86 2.41 -3.92
N THR A 42 8.52 1.94 -2.72
CA THR A 42 7.16 1.58 -2.33
C THR A 42 6.72 2.53 -1.22
N LEU A 43 5.57 3.17 -1.41
CA LEU A 43 4.94 4.04 -0.44
C LEU A 43 3.74 3.33 0.20
N PRO A 44 3.72 3.20 1.54
CA PRO A 44 2.53 2.80 2.28
C PRO A 44 1.39 3.81 2.08
N GLN A 45 0.15 3.30 2.04
CA GLN A 45 -1.05 4.13 1.95
C GLN A 45 -1.10 5.22 3.05
N ASP A 46 -0.70 4.92 4.28
CA ASP A 46 -0.76 5.88 5.39
C ASP A 46 0.18 7.08 5.24
N LEU A 47 1.31 6.90 4.53
CA LEU A 47 2.22 8.01 4.21
C LEU A 47 1.70 8.83 3.04
N LEU A 48 0.83 8.24 2.23
CA LEU A 48 0.32 8.81 0.99
C LEU A 48 -0.97 9.60 1.18
N LEU A 49 -1.92 9.07 1.97
CA LEU A 49 -3.22 9.70 2.20
C LEU A 49 -3.10 11.18 2.64
N PRO A 50 -2.18 11.56 3.55
CA PRO A 50 -2.01 12.96 3.93
C PRO A 50 -1.43 13.87 2.83
N GLN A 51 -0.86 13.29 1.76
CA GLN A 51 -0.30 14.03 0.61
C GLN A 51 -1.32 14.24 -0.51
N LEU A 52 -2.49 13.57 -0.44
CA LEU A 52 -3.59 13.72 -1.39
C LEU A 52 -4.53 14.89 -1.06
N ASP A 53 -4.44 15.43 0.15
CA ASP A 53 -5.26 16.57 0.58
C ASP A 53 -4.73 17.90 -0.01
N GLU A 54 -5.42 18.39 -1.05
CA GLU A 54 -5.54 19.81 -1.45
C GLU A 54 -7.01 20.16 -1.70
#